data_AF-A0A803QZW9-F1
#
_entry.id   AF-A0A803QZW9-F1
#
_cell.length_a   1.000
_cell.length_b   1.000
_cell.length_c   1.000
_cell.angle_alpha   90.00
_cell.angle_beta   90.00
_cell.angle_gamma   90.00
#
_symmetry.space_group_name_H-M   'P 1'
#
loop_
_entity.id
_entity.type
_entity.pdbx_description
1 polymer ?
#
loop_
_entity_poly.entity_id
_entity_poly.type
_entity_poly.pdbx_seq_one_letter_code
_entity_poly.pdbx_strand_id
1 'polypeptide(L)'
;MRGVLVELLLIIIVLNVIQLTSATILLKSFSMSFADLPAKFAAGVNSSGICGALHIANPSNGCSPLKNDLLHQSKNITDGVRFALIIRGECSFEDKVVNAQKAGFGAVIVYDNIDKGNLVYMMIHRENVSVNAVFTSKNAGQILREHAGGKDGECCIFPYNNETAWTVLAISFISFLVILVILLVAIFTPRQWLTSRGRNNLPKNVDTKLVEALPCFTFNSTQLIDSHAGETCAICLEDYKDGEILKVLHCRHEFHSSCVDSWLTKWGTFCPVCKLDMRTKYENSEVKRRTWL
;
A
#
# COMPACT_ATOMS: atom_id res chain seq x y z
N MET A 1 6.58 36.87 -25.82
CA MET A 1 6.34 35.81 -24.81
C MET A 1 5.07 35.01 -25.05
N ARG A 2 3.97 35.59 -25.53
CA ARG A 2 2.71 34.85 -25.78
C ARG A 2 2.78 33.78 -26.89
N GLY A 3 3.57 33.99 -27.96
CA GLY A 3 3.67 33.05 -29.08
C GLY A 3 4.36 31.71 -28.73
N VAL A 4 5.40 31.74 -27.89
CA VAL A 4 6.12 30.54 -27.44
C VAL A 4 5.23 29.64 -26.57
N LEU A 5 4.30 30.24 -25.83
CA LEU A 5 3.36 29.53 -24.97
C LEU A 5 2.29 28.78 -25.78
N VAL A 6 1.90 29.31 -26.95
CA VAL A 6 0.96 28.67 -27.88
C VAL A 6 1.63 27.48 -28.59
N GLU A 7 2.88 27.63 -29.01
CA GLU A 7 3.68 26.55 -29.60
C GLU A 7 3.88 25.40 -28.60
N LEU A 8 4.20 25.70 -27.33
CA LEU A 8 4.29 24.71 -26.25
C LEU A 8 2.95 24.02 -25.99
N LEU A 9 1.84 24.75 -26.00
CA LEU A 9 0.49 24.18 -25.85
C LEU A 9 0.14 23.26 -27.02
N LEU A 10 0.48 23.63 -28.26
CA LEU A 10 0.27 22.79 -29.44
C LEU A 10 1.12 21.52 -29.39
N ILE A 11 2.38 21.61 -28.96
CA ILE A 11 3.25 20.44 -28.77
C ILE A 11 2.69 19.53 -27.67
N ILE A 12 2.21 20.09 -26.54
CA ILE A 12 1.58 19.33 -25.46
C ILE A 12 0.28 18.65 -25.94
N ILE A 13 -0.54 19.33 -26.74
CA ILE A 13 -1.75 18.75 -27.32
C ILE A 13 -1.40 17.63 -28.29
N VAL A 14 -0.39 17.82 -29.16
CA VAL A 14 0.09 16.79 -30.10
C VAL A 14 0.66 15.58 -29.34
N LEU A 15 1.43 15.79 -28.27
CA LEU A 15 1.93 14.71 -27.40
C LEU A 15 0.79 13.96 -26.69
N ASN A 16 -0.27 14.65 -26.24
CA ASN A 16 -1.46 14.02 -25.67
C ASN A 16 -2.27 13.25 -26.73
N VAL A 17 -2.39 13.75 -27.96
CA VAL A 17 -3.07 13.05 -29.06
C VAL A 17 -2.30 11.79 -29.49
N ILE A 18 -0.96 11.83 -29.48
CA ILE A 18 -0.10 10.65 -29.73
C ILE A 18 -0.29 9.59 -28.61
N GLN A 19 -0.53 9.98 -27.36
CA GLN A 19 -0.86 9.03 -26.29
C GLN A 19 -2.27 8.41 -26.41
N LEU A 20 -3.21 9.06 -27.10
CA LEU A 20 -4.58 8.56 -27.26
C LEU A 20 -4.76 7.48 -28.35
N THR A 21 -3.71 7.06 -29.06
CA THR A 21 -3.80 5.99 -30.08
C THR A 21 -2.69 4.94 -29.93
N SER A 22 -2.53 4.38 -28.73
CA SER A 22 -1.82 3.11 -28.59
C SER A 22 -2.82 1.95 -28.58
N ALA A 23 -2.86 1.19 -29.68
CA ALA A 23 -3.47 -0.12 -29.70
C ALA A 23 -2.36 -1.17 -29.71
N THR A 24 -2.16 -1.85 -28.59
CA THR A 24 -1.42 -3.11 -28.51
C THR A 24 -2.37 -4.18 -28.00
N ILE A 25 -2.87 -5.02 -28.91
CA ILE A 25 -3.52 -6.29 -28.55
C ILE A 25 -2.54 -7.40 -28.90
N LEU A 26 -1.75 -7.81 -27.92
CA LEU A 26 -0.96 -9.03 -27.96
C LEU A 26 -1.41 -9.93 -26.80
N LEU A 27 -2.41 -10.77 -27.05
CA LEU A 27 -2.73 -11.88 -26.14
C LEU A 27 -1.83 -13.05 -26.47
N LYS A 28 -0.61 -13.03 -25.94
CA LYS A 28 0.22 -14.22 -25.83
C LYS A 28 0.54 -14.44 -24.36
N SER A 29 0.13 -15.62 -23.88
CA SER A 29 0.30 -16.15 -22.52
C SER A 29 -0.33 -15.33 -21.39
N PHE A 30 -1.66 -15.40 -21.25
CA PHE A 30 -2.26 -15.18 -19.93
C PHE A 30 -1.92 -16.41 -19.08
N SER A 31 -0.88 -16.30 -18.24
CA SER A 31 -0.54 -17.36 -17.29
C SER A 31 -1.59 -17.35 -16.16
N MET A 32 -2.58 -18.25 -16.25
CA MET A 32 -3.53 -18.46 -15.15
C MET A 32 -2.94 -19.45 -14.15
N SER A 33 -2.84 -19.04 -12.89
CA SER A 33 -2.61 -19.96 -11.78
C SER A 33 -3.95 -20.45 -11.25
N PHE A 34 -4.09 -21.77 -11.09
CA PHE A 34 -5.26 -22.38 -10.50
C PHE A 34 -4.89 -22.98 -9.15
N ALA A 35 -5.85 -23.00 -8.21
CA ALA A 35 -5.68 -23.75 -6.99
C ALA A 35 -5.66 -25.26 -7.31
N ASP A 36 -4.67 -25.95 -6.77
CA ASP A 36 -4.47 -27.37 -6.95
C ASP A 36 -4.04 -28.05 -5.63
N LEU A 37 -4.22 -29.37 -5.58
CA LEU A 37 -3.69 -30.23 -4.52
C LEU A 37 -2.81 -31.31 -5.13
N PRO A 38 -1.52 -31.39 -4.77
CA PRO A 38 -0.66 -32.47 -5.22
C PRO A 38 -1.11 -33.80 -4.63
N ALA A 39 -0.93 -34.90 -5.38
CA ALA A 39 -1.06 -36.23 -4.83
C ALA A 39 -0.11 -36.38 -3.63
N LYS A 40 -0.61 -36.96 -2.54
CA LYS A 40 0.29 -37.53 -1.52
C LYS A 40 1.14 -38.52 -2.32
N PHE A 41 2.46 -38.34 -2.36
CA PHE A 41 3.45 -39.07 -3.18
C PHE A 41 3.97 -38.44 -4.47
N ALA A 42 3.59 -37.21 -4.85
CA ALA A 42 4.29 -36.50 -5.93
C ALA A 42 5.81 -36.52 -5.68
N ALA A 43 6.56 -37.14 -6.58
CA ALA A 43 8.02 -37.13 -6.55
C ALA A 43 8.46 -35.67 -6.46
N GLY A 44 9.36 -35.33 -5.53
CA GLY A 44 9.74 -33.95 -5.28
C GLY A 44 10.05 -33.24 -6.58
N VAL A 45 9.18 -32.32 -6.99
CA VAL A 45 9.41 -31.48 -8.15
C VAL A 45 10.65 -30.67 -7.82
N ASN A 46 11.66 -30.65 -8.71
CA ASN A 46 12.82 -29.78 -8.54
C ASN A 46 12.35 -28.34 -8.30
N SER A 47 13.12 -27.55 -7.54
CA SER A 47 12.75 -26.19 -7.11
C SER A 47 12.36 -25.23 -8.25
N SER A 48 12.63 -25.58 -9.51
CA SER A 48 12.29 -24.86 -10.73
C SER A 48 10.89 -25.14 -11.30
N GLY A 49 10.16 -26.16 -10.82
CA GLY A 49 8.92 -26.62 -11.46
C GLY A 49 9.15 -27.49 -12.69
N ILE A 50 8.06 -28.05 -13.22
CA ILE A 50 8.03 -28.86 -14.45
C ILE A 50 7.04 -28.20 -15.42
N CYS A 51 7.49 -27.97 -16.65
CA CYS A 51 6.69 -27.38 -17.73
C CYS A 51 6.67 -28.30 -18.96
N GLY A 52 5.62 -28.20 -19.77
CA GLY A 52 5.51 -29.02 -20.96
C GLY A 52 4.16 -28.95 -21.66
N ALA A 53 3.93 -29.90 -22.58
CA ALA A 53 2.77 -29.94 -23.45
C ALA A 53 1.55 -30.55 -22.77
N LEU A 54 0.41 -29.87 -22.84
CA LEU A 54 -0.85 -30.33 -22.24
C LEU A 54 -1.71 -31.07 -23.26
N HIS A 55 -2.07 -32.31 -22.93
CA HIS A 55 -2.90 -33.17 -23.76
C HIS A 55 -4.13 -33.64 -23.01
N ILE A 56 -5.28 -33.61 -23.69
CA ILE A 56 -6.50 -34.24 -23.18
C ILE A 56 -6.32 -35.76 -23.30
N ALA A 57 -6.56 -36.48 -22.21
CA ALA A 57 -6.46 -37.93 -22.21
C ALA A 57 -7.49 -38.58 -23.16
N ASN A 58 -7.12 -39.71 -23.77
CA ASN A 58 -7.99 -40.51 -24.61
C ASN A 58 -7.94 -41.98 -24.19
N PRO A 59 -8.99 -42.52 -23.53
CA PRO A 59 -10.23 -41.85 -23.14
C PRO A 59 -10.05 -40.78 -22.05
N SER A 60 -10.94 -39.79 -22.03
CA SER A 60 -10.87 -38.64 -21.11
C SER A 60 -10.98 -39.00 -19.63
N ASN A 61 -11.58 -40.16 -19.34
CA ASN A 61 -11.71 -40.71 -17.99
C ASN A 61 -10.42 -41.37 -17.47
N GLY A 62 -9.44 -41.72 -18.32
CA GLY A 62 -8.22 -42.41 -17.88
C GLY A 62 -8.41 -43.80 -17.27
N CYS A 63 -9.58 -44.43 -17.43
CA CYS A 63 -9.87 -45.71 -16.77
C CYS A 63 -9.41 -46.95 -17.56
N SER A 64 -8.97 -46.75 -18.80
CA SER A 64 -8.36 -47.79 -19.64
C SER A 64 -7.03 -47.29 -20.21
N PRO A 65 -6.22 -48.15 -20.86
CA PRO A 65 -4.94 -47.75 -21.44
C PRO A 65 -5.10 -46.54 -22.37
N LEU A 66 -4.39 -45.46 -22.05
CA LEU A 66 -4.48 -44.22 -22.80
C LEU A 66 -3.77 -44.34 -24.14
N LYS A 67 -4.41 -43.83 -25.19
CA LYS A 67 -3.78 -43.67 -26.50
C LYS A 67 -2.92 -42.41 -26.48
N ASN A 68 -1.66 -42.57 -26.83
CA ASN A 68 -0.73 -41.47 -27.02
C ASN A 68 -0.25 -41.48 -28.47
N ASP A 69 -1.03 -40.81 -29.33
CA ASP A 69 -0.85 -40.79 -30.78
C ASP A 69 0.52 -40.18 -31.21
N LEU A 70 1.27 -39.59 -30.27
CA LEU A 70 2.53 -38.91 -30.51
C LEU A 70 3.78 -39.74 -30.16
N LEU A 71 3.62 -40.96 -29.59
CA LEU A 71 4.76 -41.85 -29.30
C LEU A 71 5.49 -42.32 -30.56
N HIS A 72 4.89 -42.21 -31.74
CA HIS A 72 5.48 -42.67 -32.99
C HIS A 72 6.23 -41.58 -33.78
N GLN A 73 6.28 -40.33 -33.32
CA GLN A 73 6.81 -39.21 -34.13
C GLN A 73 8.01 -38.46 -33.52
N SER A 74 8.49 -38.81 -32.31
CA SER A 74 9.65 -38.16 -31.69
C SER A 74 10.79 -39.15 -31.45
N LYS A 75 11.71 -39.23 -32.42
CA LYS A 75 13.01 -39.91 -32.28
C LYS A 75 14.14 -38.92 -31.91
N ASN A 76 13.80 -37.68 -31.53
CA ASN A 76 14.77 -36.64 -31.20
C ASN A 76 14.69 -36.25 -29.72
N ILE A 77 15.87 -36.30 -29.10
CA ILE A 77 16.15 -36.30 -27.66
C ILE A 77 16.16 -34.86 -27.13
N THR A 78 15.00 -34.20 -27.18
CA THR A 78 14.64 -33.07 -26.31
C THR A 78 13.14 -33.17 -26.03
N ASP A 79 12.71 -34.32 -25.54
CA ASP A 79 11.30 -34.63 -25.37
C ASP A 79 10.77 -33.83 -24.15
N GLY A 80 10.06 -32.73 -24.44
CA GLY A 80 9.38 -31.95 -23.42
C GLY A 80 8.43 -32.81 -22.59
N VAL A 81 8.21 -32.44 -21.33
CA VAL A 81 7.31 -33.20 -20.46
C VAL A 81 5.88 -33.15 -21.01
N ARG A 82 5.20 -34.29 -21.09
CA ARG A 82 3.80 -34.35 -21.53
C ARG A 82 2.88 -34.48 -20.33
N PHE A 83 1.87 -33.63 -20.28
CA PHE A 83 0.85 -33.59 -19.24
C PHE A 83 -0.43 -34.23 -19.76
N ALA A 84 -0.98 -35.19 -19.01
CA ALA A 84 -2.31 -35.73 -19.26
C ALA A 84 -3.36 -34.99 -18.44
N LEU A 85 -4.39 -34.46 -19.11
CA LEU A 85 -5.58 -33.88 -18.47
C LEU A 85 -6.71 -34.92 -18.44
N ILE A 86 -7.12 -35.32 -17.24
CA ILE A 86 -8.09 -36.41 -17.00
C ILE A 86 -9.26 -35.91 -16.15
N ILE A 87 -10.48 -36.28 -16.51
CA ILE A 87 -11.68 -35.95 -15.71
C ILE A 87 -11.86 -36.94 -14.54
N ARG A 88 -12.30 -36.43 -13.39
CA ARG A 88 -12.72 -37.24 -12.25
C ARG A 88 -13.95 -38.12 -12.58
N GLY A 89 -13.96 -39.34 -12.05
CA GLY A 89 -15.09 -40.27 -12.13
C GLY A 89 -14.69 -41.66 -12.62
N GLU A 90 -15.63 -42.60 -12.57
CA GLU A 90 -15.58 -43.98 -13.13
C GLU A 90 -14.56 -44.97 -12.53
N CYS A 91 -13.36 -44.52 -12.19
CA CYS A 91 -12.30 -45.33 -11.57
C CYS A 91 -11.52 -44.52 -10.53
N SER A 92 -10.61 -45.19 -9.81
CA SER A 92 -9.81 -44.55 -8.76
C SER A 92 -8.80 -43.55 -9.32
N PHE A 93 -8.32 -42.63 -8.48
CA PHE A 93 -7.25 -41.70 -8.87
C PHE A 93 -5.95 -42.44 -9.21
N GLU A 94 -5.66 -43.54 -8.50
CA GLU A 94 -4.49 -44.38 -8.76
C GLU A 94 -4.55 -45.00 -10.16
N ASP A 95 -5.69 -45.57 -10.57
CA ASP A 95 -5.86 -46.16 -11.91
C ASP A 95 -5.60 -45.14 -13.02
N LYS A 96 -6.13 -43.93 -12.86
CA LYS A 96 -5.95 -42.82 -13.82
C LYS A 96 -4.48 -42.47 -14.01
N VAL A 97 -3.77 -42.30 -12.88
CA VAL A 97 -2.36 -41.90 -12.90
C VAL A 97 -1.48 -43.02 -13.43
N VAL A 98 -1.73 -44.28 -13.04
CA VAL A 98 -1.00 -45.45 -13.53
C VAL A 98 -1.20 -45.64 -15.04
N ASN A 99 -2.43 -45.50 -15.55
CA ASN A 99 -2.71 -45.61 -16.98
C ASN A 99 -2.04 -44.50 -17.79
N ALA A 100 -1.99 -43.27 -17.27
CA ALA A 100 -1.27 -42.17 -17.91
C ALA A 100 0.25 -42.38 -17.92
N GLN A 101 0.82 -42.83 -16.81
CA GLN A 101 2.23 -43.17 -16.73
C GLN A 101 2.61 -44.27 -17.73
N LYS A 102 1.81 -45.33 -17.83
CA LYS A 102 2.01 -46.42 -18.80
C LYS A 102 1.94 -45.94 -20.26
N ALA A 103 1.17 -44.89 -20.52
CA ALA A 103 1.08 -44.25 -21.84
C ALA A 103 2.21 -43.23 -22.11
N GLY A 104 3.17 -43.08 -21.20
CA GLY A 104 4.36 -42.24 -21.37
C GLY A 104 4.16 -40.76 -21.01
N PHE A 105 3.10 -40.40 -20.28
CA PHE A 105 2.95 -39.05 -19.75
C PHE A 105 3.89 -38.83 -18.56
N GLY A 106 4.53 -37.66 -18.49
CA GLY A 106 5.46 -37.31 -17.40
C GLY A 106 4.80 -36.58 -16.22
N ALA A 107 3.58 -36.08 -16.41
CA ALA A 107 2.76 -35.47 -15.38
C ALA A 107 1.27 -35.64 -15.67
N VAL A 108 0.44 -35.59 -14.63
CA VAL A 108 -1.01 -35.83 -14.71
C VAL A 108 -1.76 -34.74 -13.95
N ILE A 109 -2.80 -34.18 -14.57
CA ILE A 109 -3.73 -33.24 -13.96
C ILE A 109 -5.11 -33.88 -13.97
N VAL A 110 -5.64 -34.15 -12.77
CA VAL A 110 -7.02 -34.63 -12.61
C VAL A 110 -7.89 -33.44 -12.23
N TYR A 111 -8.93 -33.17 -13.01
CA TYR A 111 -9.85 -32.08 -12.69
C TYR A 111 -11.22 -32.59 -12.24
N ASP A 112 -11.85 -31.85 -11.33
CA ASP A 112 -13.13 -32.22 -10.76
C ASP A 112 -14.26 -32.18 -11.81
N ASN A 113 -15.29 -33.01 -11.60
CA ASN A 113 -16.51 -33.01 -12.39
C ASN A 113 -17.67 -32.24 -11.71
N ILE A 114 -17.45 -31.78 -10.48
CA ILE A 114 -18.42 -31.01 -9.68
C ILE A 114 -18.08 -29.51 -9.71
N ASP A 115 -19.08 -28.67 -9.99
CA ASP A 115 -18.92 -27.22 -9.95
C ASP A 115 -18.78 -26.72 -8.51
N LYS A 116 -17.79 -25.85 -8.27
CA LYS A 116 -17.47 -25.31 -6.93
C LYS A 116 -17.22 -26.40 -5.87
N GLY A 117 -16.76 -27.58 -6.29
CA GLY A 117 -16.29 -28.63 -5.37
C GLY A 117 -15.06 -28.19 -4.59
N ASN A 118 -14.92 -28.71 -3.36
CA ASN A 118 -13.67 -28.59 -2.60
C ASN A 118 -12.59 -29.44 -3.27
N LEU A 119 -11.35 -28.97 -3.23
CA LEU A 119 -10.21 -29.76 -3.71
C LEU A 119 -10.07 -31.05 -2.88
N VAL A 120 -9.79 -32.16 -3.55
CA VAL A 120 -9.70 -33.49 -2.94
C VAL A 120 -8.25 -33.97 -2.98
N TYR A 121 -7.77 -34.50 -1.85
CA TYR A 121 -6.47 -35.17 -1.81
C TYR A 121 -6.53 -36.52 -2.51
N MET A 122 -5.68 -36.71 -3.51
CA MET A 122 -5.48 -38.01 -4.16
C MET A 122 -4.57 -38.87 -3.27
N MET A 123 -5.15 -39.94 -2.70
CA MET A 123 -4.41 -40.99 -2.01
C MET A 123 -4.02 -42.05 -3.05
N ILE A 124 -2.72 -42.21 -3.29
CA ILE A 124 -2.11 -43.14 -4.27
C ILE A 124 -1.11 -44.02 -3.50
N HIS A 125 -0.60 -45.15 -3.98
CA HIS A 125 0.51 -45.85 -3.31
C HIS A 125 1.84 -45.62 -4.05
N ARG A 126 2.95 -45.36 -3.32
CA ARG A 126 4.27 -45.01 -3.93
C ARG A 126 4.80 -46.05 -4.90
N GLU A 127 4.52 -47.32 -4.66
CA GLU A 127 5.14 -48.43 -5.40
C GLU A 127 4.71 -48.48 -6.87
N ASN A 128 3.59 -47.82 -7.22
CA ASN A 128 2.99 -47.90 -8.56
C ASN A 128 3.17 -46.63 -9.41
N VAL A 129 3.65 -45.51 -8.83
CA VAL A 129 3.61 -44.19 -9.49
C VAL A 129 4.90 -43.41 -9.29
N SER A 130 5.51 -42.98 -10.40
CA SER A 130 6.71 -42.13 -10.48
C SER A 130 6.47 -40.75 -11.08
N VAL A 131 5.28 -40.49 -11.64
CA VAL A 131 4.93 -39.21 -12.29
C VAL A 131 4.29 -38.22 -11.33
N ASN A 132 4.40 -36.93 -11.63
CA ASN A 132 3.76 -35.87 -10.85
C ASN A 132 2.26 -35.84 -11.12
N ALA A 133 1.44 -35.78 -10.07
CA ALA A 133 -0.01 -35.73 -10.20
C ALA A 133 -0.61 -34.63 -9.31
N VAL A 134 -1.47 -33.79 -9.90
CA VAL A 134 -2.19 -32.72 -9.18
C VAL A 134 -3.70 -32.79 -9.44
N PHE A 135 -4.49 -32.40 -8.44
CA PHE A 135 -5.94 -32.30 -8.52
C PHE A 135 -6.38 -30.84 -8.58
N THR A 136 -7.29 -30.47 -9.48
CA THR A 136 -7.82 -29.11 -9.58
C THR A 136 -9.34 -29.06 -9.74
N SER A 137 -9.91 -27.87 -9.61
CA SER A 137 -11.36 -27.63 -9.72
C SER A 137 -11.88 -27.86 -11.15
N LYS A 138 -13.20 -28.06 -11.28
CA LYS A 138 -13.87 -28.19 -12.59
C LYS A 138 -13.64 -26.98 -13.51
N ASN A 139 -13.75 -25.76 -12.97
CA ASN A 139 -13.54 -24.53 -13.73
C ASN A 139 -12.11 -24.45 -14.29
N ALA A 140 -11.11 -24.73 -13.45
CA ALA A 140 -9.72 -24.79 -13.89
C ALA A 140 -9.51 -25.86 -14.97
N GLY A 141 -10.06 -27.07 -14.77
CA GLY A 141 -9.99 -28.15 -15.74
C GLY A 141 -10.64 -27.83 -17.08
N GLN A 142 -11.76 -27.12 -17.10
CA GLN A 142 -12.40 -26.67 -18.34
C GLN A 142 -11.53 -25.67 -19.10
N ILE A 143 -10.96 -24.67 -18.41
CA ILE A 143 -10.04 -23.72 -19.02
C ILE A 143 -8.80 -24.43 -19.57
N LEU A 144 -8.21 -25.34 -18.78
CA LEU A 144 -7.08 -26.16 -19.22
C LEU A 144 -7.43 -27.00 -20.45
N ARG A 145 -8.64 -27.55 -20.51
CA ARG A 145 -9.12 -28.34 -21.65
C ARG A 145 -9.26 -27.50 -22.92
N GLU A 146 -9.77 -26.28 -22.80
CA GLU A 146 -9.90 -25.33 -23.92
C GLU A 146 -8.53 -24.91 -24.48
N HIS A 147 -7.51 -24.90 -23.62
CA HIS A 147 -6.15 -24.48 -23.97
C HIS A 147 -5.16 -25.65 -24.19
N ALA A 148 -5.64 -26.90 -24.16
CA ALA A 148 -4.82 -28.09 -24.39
C ALA A 148 -4.53 -28.27 -25.89
N GLY A 149 -3.55 -27.52 -26.40
CA GLY A 149 -3.12 -27.53 -27.79
C GLY A 149 -2.00 -28.52 -28.11
N GLY A 150 -1.40 -29.13 -27.08
CA GLY A 150 -0.28 -30.07 -27.22
C GLY A 150 1.04 -29.41 -27.61
N LYS A 151 1.21 -28.11 -27.36
CA LYS A 151 2.47 -27.39 -27.62
C LYS A 151 3.31 -27.34 -26.35
N ASP A 152 4.63 -27.44 -26.49
CA ASP A 152 5.54 -27.35 -25.36
C ASP A 152 5.42 -26.00 -24.63
N GLY A 153 5.37 -26.06 -23.29
CA GLY A 153 5.28 -24.88 -22.42
C GLY A 153 3.86 -24.35 -22.20
N GLU A 154 2.81 -25.04 -22.67
CA GLU A 154 1.42 -24.65 -22.41
C GLU A 154 0.99 -24.86 -20.95
N CYS A 155 1.62 -25.78 -20.23
CA CYS A 155 1.31 -26.07 -18.84
C CYS A 155 2.57 -26.21 -17.99
N CYS A 156 2.52 -25.67 -16.77
CA CYS A 156 3.58 -25.77 -15.78
C CYS A 156 3.00 -26.09 -14.41
N ILE A 157 3.64 -27.02 -13.70
CA ILE A 157 3.42 -27.28 -12.27
C ILE A 157 4.66 -26.81 -11.53
N PHE A 158 4.50 -25.79 -10.69
CA PHE A 158 5.56 -25.32 -9.80
C PHE A 158 5.34 -25.90 -8.40
N PRO A 159 6.38 -26.35 -7.69
CA PRO A 159 6.24 -26.71 -6.30
C PRO A 159 5.76 -25.48 -5.51
N TYR A 160 4.89 -25.70 -4.53
CA TYR A 160 4.60 -24.70 -3.52
C TYR A 160 5.85 -24.49 -2.68
N ASN A 161 6.75 -23.62 -3.15
CA ASN A 161 7.92 -23.23 -2.40
C ASN A 161 7.47 -22.36 -1.23
N ASN A 162 7.87 -22.70 -0.01
CA ASN A 162 7.73 -21.85 1.17
C ASN A 162 8.40 -20.47 0.98
N GLU A 163 9.22 -20.30 -0.06
CA GLU A 163 9.78 -19.02 -0.51
C GLU A 163 8.70 -17.94 -0.70
N THR A 164 7.49 -18.28 -1.12
CA THR A 164 6.38 -17.30 -1.22
C THR A 164 5.93 -16.81 0.16
N ALA A 165 5.89 -17.69 1.16
CA ALA A 165 5.58 -17.30 2.54
C ALA A 165 6.67 -16.41 3.14
N TRP A 166 7.95 -16.76 2.96
CA TRP A 166 9.08 -15.95 3.44
C TRP A 166 9.16 -14.61 2.72
N THR A 167 8.95 -14.56 1.41
CA THR A 167 8.92 -13.30 0.65
C THR A 167 7.75 -12.42 1.07
N VAL A 168 6.55 -12.97 1.27
CA VAL A 168 5.40 -12.21 1.80
C VAL A 168 5.69 -11.68 3.21
N LEU A 169 6.30 -12.49 4.09
CA LEU A 169 6.72 -12.07 5.43
C LEU A 169 7.80 -10.97 5.36
N ALA A 170 8.78 -11.12 4.47
CA ALA A 170 9.85 -10.14 4.27
C ALA A 170 9.32 -8.80 3.75
N ILE A 171 8.43 -8.81 2.75
CA ILE A 171 7.77 -7.60 2.22
C ILE A 171 6.96 -6.92 3.32
N SER A 172 6.23 -7.71 4.12
CA SER A 172 5.44 -7.19 5.24
C SER A 172 6.32 -6.55 6.31
N PHE A 173 7.45 -7.18 6.65
CA PHE A 173 8.42 -6.67 7.62
C PHE A 173 9.10 -5.38 7.12
N ILE A 174 9.53 -5.34 5.86
CA ILE A 174 10.12 -4.14 5.25
C ILE A 174 9.12 -2.99 5.26
N SER A 175 7.86 -3.25 4.90
CA SER A 175 6.79 -2.25 4.90
C SER A 175 6.56 -1.68 6.31
N PHE A 176 6.57 -2.53 7.33
CA PHE A 176 6.45 -2.12 8.72
C PHE A 176 7.63 -1.24 9.17
N LEU A 177 8.87 -1.60 8.82
CA LEU A 177 10.05 -0.79 9.13
C LEU A 177 10.00 0.59 8.47
N VAL A 178 9.57 0.67 7.21
CA VAL A 178 9.41 1.96 6.50
C VAL A 178 8.38 2.84 7.20
N ILE A 179 7.22 2.30 7.57
CA ILE A 179 6.19 3.04 8.31
C ILE A 179 6.73 3.52 9.66
N LEU A 180 7.45 2.65 10.39
CA LEU A 180 8.05 3.01 11.66
C LEU A 180 9.04 4.17 11.51
N VAL A 181 9.92 4.13 10.50
CA VAL A 181 10.87 5.21 10.22
C VAL A 181 10.14 6.51 9.90
N ILE A 182 9.08 6.48 9.08
CA ILE A 182 8.26 7.66 8.77
C ILE A 182 7.64 8.25 10.03
N LEU A 183 7.09 7.42 10.92
CA LEU A 183 6.51 7.86 12.19
C LEU A 183 7.57 8.46 13.12
N LEU A 184 8.75 7.84 13.22
CA LEU A 184 9.87 8.39 14.00
C LEU A 184 10.29 9.74 13.43
N VAL A 185 10.50 9.87 12.12
CA VAL A 185 10.82 11.16 11.48
C VAL A 185 9.72 12.18 11.76
N ALA A 186 8.45 11.83 11.62
CA ALA A 186 7.32 12.74 11.88
C ALA A 186 7.21 13.17 13.37
N ILE A 187 7.68 12.36 14.31
CA ILE A 187 7.68 12.70 15.75
C ILE A 187 8.94 13.48 16.14
N PHE A 188 10.11 13.10 15.61
CA PHE A 188 11.40 13.67 15.97
C PHE A 188 11.72 14.97 15.22
N THR A 189 11.30 15.13 13.96
CA THR A 189 11.49 16.37 13.20
C THR A 189 10.81 17.58 13.85
N PRO A 190 9.54 17.54 14.31
CA PRO A 190 8.95 18.66 15.03
C PRO A 190 9.51 18.82 16.44
N ARG A 191 9.87 17.73 17.14
CA ARG A 191 10.47 17.81 18.49
C ARG A 191 11.87 18.43 18.47
N GLN A 192 12.68 18.15 17.46
CA GLN A 192 13.99 18.78 17.28
C GLN A 192 13.87 20.23 16.78
N TRP A 193 12.86 20.58 15.99
CA TRP A 193 12.62 21.97 15.61
C TRP A 193 12.07 22.84 16.76
N LEU A 194 11.21 22.28 17.61
CA LEU A 194 10.69 22.97 18.81
C LEU A 194 11.75 23.14 19.90
N THR A 195 12.67 22.19 20.06
CA THR A 195 13.77 22.29 21.05
C THR A 195 14.98 23.07 20.52
N SER A 196 15.27 23.03 19.22
CA SER A 196 16.42 23.75 18.63
C SER A 196 16.17 25.24 18.42
N ARG A 197 14.91 25.70 18.39
CA ARG A 197 14.57 27.14 18.47
C ARG A 197 14.72 27.73 19.88
N GLY A 198 14.99 26.90 20.90
CA GLY A 198 15.11 27.29 22.30
C GLY A 198 16.54 27.38 22.84
N ARG A 199 17.57 27.49 21.99
CA ARG A 199 18.98 27.54 22.43
C ARG A 199 19.75 28.78 21.95
N ASN A 200 19.10 29.93 21.92
CA ASN A 200 19.79 31.22 22.05
C ASN A 200 19.30 31.91 23.32
N ASN A 201 20.20 32.01 24.28
CA ASN A 201 20.01 32.55 25.62
C ASN A 201 19.52 34.01 25.60
N LEU A 202 18.33 34.28 26.15
CA LEU A 202 17.94 35.62 26.61
C LEU A 202 16.93 35.51 27.78
N PRO A 203 17.02 36.33 28.84
CA PRO A 203 16.24 36.14 30.07
C PRO A 203 14.73 36.08 29.84
N LYS A 204 14.09 35.19 30.60
CA LYS A 204 12.73 34.67 30.39
C LYS A 204 11.59 35.56 30.94
N ASN A 205 11.85 36.82 31.29
CA ASN A 205 10.84 37.66 31.96
C ASN A 205 10.66 39.01 31.25
N VAL A 206 9.40 39.44 31.10
CA VAL A 206 9.06 40.81 30.71
C VAL A 206 9.12 41.65 31.98
N ASP A 207 9.87 42.74 31.97
CA ASP A 207 9.94 43.65 33.12
C ASP A 207 8.52 44.08 33.55
N THR A 208 8.17 43.92 34.82
CA THR A 208 6.79 44.08 35.33
C THR A 208 6.23 45.46 35.03
N LYS A 209 7.12 46.48 34.97
CA LYS A 209 6.77 47.85 34.58
C LYS A 209 6.22 47.98 33.16
N LEU A 210 6.64 47.11 32.23
CA LEU A 210 6.13 47.11 30.85
C LEU A 210 4.74 46.48 30.75
N VAL A 211 4.45 45.50 31.61
CA VAL A 211 3.16 44.81 31.68
C VAL A 211 2.09 45.69 32.34
N GLU A 212 2.48 46.50 33.32
CA GLU A 212 1.61 47.49 33.98
C GLU A 212 1.25 48.66 33.05
N ALA A 213 2.12 49.01 32.09
CA ALA A 213 1.91 50.10 31.15
C ALA A 213 0.99 49.76 29.96
N LEU A 214 0.46 48.53 29.89
CA LEU A 214 -0.42 48.11 28.81
C LEU A 214 -1.82 48.73 28.95
N PRO A 215 -2.46 49.11 27.82
CA PRO A 215 -3.78 49.70 27.85
C PRO A 215 -4.81 48.70 28.42
N CYS A 216 -5.53 49.15 29.45
CA CYS A 216 -6.64 48.43 30.05
C CYS A 216 -7.94 49.20 29.80
N PHE A 217 -9.04 48.46 29.61
CA PHE A 217 -10.38 49.03 29.58
C PHE A 217 -11.34 48.12 30.35
N THR A 218 -12.42 48.71 30.86
CA THR A 218 -13.49 47.96 31.51
C THR A 218 -14.48 47.50 30.46
N PHE A 219 -14.75 46.21 30.40
CA PHE A 219 -15.74 45.65 29.50
C PHE A 219 -17.14 46.11 29.89
N ASN A 220 -17.92 46.55 28.90
CA ASN A 220 -19.33 46.92 29.07
C ASN A 220 -20.12 46.50 27.83
N SER A 221 -20.96 45.49 28.02
CA SER A 221 -21.86 44.89 27.04
C SER A 221 -22.81 45.92 26.39
N THR A 222 -23.14 47.02 27.09
CA THR A 222 -24.04 48.06 26.57
C THR A 222 -23.44 48.97 25.49
N GLN A 223 -22.13 48.90 25.23
CA GLN A 223 -21.45 49.73 24.20
C GLN A 223 -21.19 49.00 22.86
N LEU A 224 -21.55 47.72 22.74
CA LEU A 224 -21.27 46.91 21.56
C LEU A 224 -22.51 46.80 20.67
N ILE A 225 -22.70 47.77 19.77
CA ILE A 225 -23.76 47.71 18.73
C ILE A 225 -23.21 47.15 17.41
N ASP A 226 -21.90 47.02 17.20
CA ASP A 226 -21.36 46.46 15.96
C ASP A 226 -19.94 45.94 16.16
N SER A 227 -19.76 44.62 16.15
CA SER A 227 -18.55 43.89 15.68
C SER A 227 -18.34 42.58 16.46
N HIS A 228 -18.58 41.45 15.80
CA HIS A 228 -18.30 40.08 16.23
C HIS A 228 -16.81 39.74 16.39
N ALA A 229 -16.04 40.52 17.16
CA ALA A 229 -14.62 40.28 17.40
C ALA A 229 -14.34 40.05 18.90
N GLY A 230 -14.51 38.79 19.33
CA GLY A 230 -13.88 38.25 20.54
C GLY A 230 -14.53 38.61 21.87
N GLU A 231 -15.63 37.93 22.23
CA GLU A 231 -16.28 38.06 23.56
C GLU A 231 -15.66 37.12 24.61
N THR A 232 -14.60 36.40 24.28
CA THR A 232 -14.04 35.32 25.11
C THR A 232 -12.55 35.48 25.31
N CYS A 233 -12.10 35.24 26.54
CA CYS A 233 -10.69 35.26 26.89
C CYS A 233 -10.02 33.98 26.38
N ALA A 234 -9.09 34.07 25.43
CA ALA A 234 -8.41 32.88 24.91
C ALA A 234 -7.40 32.21 25.89
N ILE A 235 -7.26 32.74 27.13
CA ILE A 235 -6.41 32.14 28.18
C ILE A 235 -7.25 31.27 29.13
N CYS A 236 -8.36 31.78 29.67
CA CYS A 236 -9.24 31.02 30.56
C CYS A 236 -10.45 30.39 29.85
N LEU A 237 -10.70 30.76 28.58
CA LEU A 237 -11.84 30.32 27.77
C LEU A 237 -13.20 30.75 28.33
N GLU A 238 -13.23 31.77 29.19
CA GLU A 238 -14.47 32.35 29.74
C GLU A 238 -14.88 33.60 28.95
N ASP A 239 -16.20 33.80 28.82
CA ASP A 239 -16.80 35.00 28.24
C ASP A 239 -16.59 36.21 29.15
N TYR A 240 -16.40 37.40 28.55
CA TYR A 240 -16.22 38.64 29.29
C TYR A 240 -17.52 39.09 29.95
N LYS A 241 -17.41 39.55 31.20
CA LYS A 241 -18.56 40.08 31.97
C LYS A 241 -18.43 41.57 32.20
N ASP A 242 -19.57 42.23 32.34
CA ASP A 242 -19.64 43.66 32.62
C ASP A 242 -18.86 44.02 33.89
N GLY A 243 -18.01 45.04 33.77
CA GLY A 243 -17.14 45.50 34.85
C GLY A 243 -15.81 44.75 34.98
N GLU A 244 -15.56 43.72 34.16
CA GLU A 244 -14.25 43.06 34.12
C GLU A 244 -13.19 43.93 33.41
N ILE A 245 -11.95 43.84 33.89
CA ILE A 245 -10.82 44.61 33.33
C ILE A 245 -10.12 43.76 32.28
N LEU A 246 -10.19 44.24 31.04
CA LEU A 246 -9.48 43.65 29.92
C LEU A 246 -8.21 44.43 29.63
N LYS A 247 -7.17 43.70 29.25
CA LYS A 247 -5.86 44.25 28.89
C LYS A 247 -5.58 43.92 27.43
N VAL A 248 -5.22 44.93 26.67
CA VAL A 248 -4.99 44.84 25.22
C VAL A 248 -3.50 44.81 24.95
N LEU A 249 -3.04 43.76 24.28
CA LEU A 249 -1.66 43.67 23.84
C LEU A 249 -1.40 44.55 22.62
N HIS A 250 -0.13 44.82 22.32
CA HIS A 250 0.29 45.61 21.15
C HIS A 250 -0.16 45.05 19.78
N CYS A 251 -0.53 43.78 19.73
CA CYS A 251 -1.12 43.09 18.59
C CYS A 251 -2.65 43.20 18.52
N ARG A 252 -3.27 44.00 19.40
CA ARG A 252 -4.71 44.23 19.55
C ARG A 252 -5.54 43.02 20.01
N HIS A 253 -4.90 41.96 20.50
CA HIS A 253 -5.62 40.88 21.17
C HIS A 253 -5.92 41.25 22.61
N GLU A 254 -7.13 40.91 23.04
CA GLU A 254 -7.72 41.26 24.33
C GLU A 254 -7.79 40.02 25.23
N PHE A 255 -7.58 40.21 26.52
CA PHE A 255 -7.60 39.17 27.53
C PHE A 255 -8.00 39.79 28.88
N HIS A 256 -8.47 39.00 29.84
CA HIS A 256 -8.53 39.46 31.23
C HIS A 256 -7.15 39.92 31.70
N SER A 257 -7.08 41.06 32.39
CA SER A 257 -5.81 41.60 32.89
C SER A 257 -5.05 40.57 33.72
N SER A 258 -5.71 39.89 34.66
CA SER A 258 -5.11 38.88 35.52
C SER A 258 -4.55 37.68 34.73
N CYS A 259 -5.27 37.22 33.70
CA CYS A 259 -4.87 36.10 32.87
C CYS A 259 -3.62 36.41 32.06
N VAL A 260 -3.59 37.57 31.38
CA VAL A 260 -2.45 37.93 30.54
C VAL A 260 -1.24 38.36 31.36
N ASP A 261 -1.43 38.96 32.53
CA ASP A 261 -0.34 39.31 33.45
C ASP A 261 0.35 38.06 33.98
N SER A 262 -0.42 37.06 34.42
CA SER A 262 0.12 35.76 34.85
C SER A 262 0.82 35.01 33.71
N TRP A 263 0.28 35.10 32.49
CA TRP A 263 0.88 34.51 31.30
C TRP A 263 2.25 35.13 30.96
N LEU A 264 2.31 36.46 30.88
CA LEU A 264 3.51 37.21 30.49
C LEU A 264 4.62 37.15 31.55
N THR A 265 4.26 36.96 32.81
CA THR A 265 5.23 36.88 33.93
C THR A 265 5.72 35.46 34.21
N LYS A 266 4.90 34.42 33.97
CA LYS A 266 5.25 33.03 34.34
C LYS A 266 5.54 32.10 33.16
N TRP A 267 4.87 32.27 32.01
CA TRP A 267 4.84 31.24 30.96
C TRP A 267 5.61 31.65 29.70
N GLY A 268 5.47 32.89 29.23
CA GLY A 268 6.20 33.35 28.05
C GLY A 268 5.94 34.81 27.68
N THR A 269 6.81 35.40 26.85
CA THR A 269 6.76 36.85 26.53
C THR A 269 6.00 37.18 25.25
N PHE A 270 5.13 36.28 24.79
CA PHE A 270 4.45 36.37 23.49
C PHE A 270 2.93 36.30 23.63
N CYS A 271 2.21 36.88 22.67
CA CYS A 271 0.75 36.82 22.61
C CYS A 271 0.25 35.36 22.49
N PRO A 272 -0.69 34.92 23.34
CA PRO A 272 -1.28 33.56 23.26
C PRO A 272 -1.88 33.22 21.90
N VAL A 273 -2.47 34.21 21.23
CA VAL A 273 -3.20 34.06 19.96
C VAL A 273 -2.24 34.09 18.76
N CYS A 274 -1.55 35.22 18.55
CA CYS A 274 -0.74 35.42 17.33
C CYS A 274 0.75 35.11 17.48
N LYS A 275 1.21 34.72 18.68
CA LYS A 275 2.62 34.45 19.01
C LYS A 275 3.60 35.62 18.77
N LEU A 276 3.11 36.85 18.58
CA LEU A 276 3.95 38.05 18.50
C LEU A 276 4.63 38.30 19.86
N ASP A 277 5.95 38.47 19.88
CA ASP A 277 6.73 38.78 21.08
C ASP A 277 6.52 40.25 21.51
N MET A 278 6.15 40.44 22.78
CA MET A 278 5.89 41.75 23.37
C MET A 278 7.15 42.65 23.44
N ARG A 279 8.35 42.07 23.31
CA ARG A 279 9.63 42.81 23.29
C ARG A 279 9.98 43.45 21.96
N THR A 280 9.43 42.96 20.85
CA THR A 280 9.86 43.37 19.49
C THR A 280 9.43 44.79 19.09
N LYS A 281 8.51 45.43 19.83
CA LYS A 281 8.20 46.86 19.63
C LYS A 281 9.20 47.82 20.28
N TYR A 282 10.10 47.36 21.16
CA TYR A 282 11.07 48.25 21.82
C TYR A 282 12.24 48.64 20.90
N GLU A 283 12.51 47.89 19.83
CA GLU A 283 13.60 48.21 18.89
C GLU A 283 13.29 49.43 18.01
N ASN A 284 12.02 49.79 17.78
CA ASN A 284 11.67 50.93 16.94
C ASN A 284 11.47 52.27 17.69
N SER A 285 11.53 52.28 19.03
CA SER A 285 11.43 53.52 19.83
C SER A 285 12.79 54.00 20.40
N GLU A 286 13.79 53.10 20.50
CA GLU A 286 15.18 53.46 20.80
C GLU A 286 15.92 54.00 19.57
N VAL A 287 15.68 53.44 18.38
CA VAL A 287 16.29 53.91 17.12
C VAL A 287 15.82 55.34 16.77
N LYS A 288 14.55 55.68 17.07
CA LYS A 288 14.01 57.03 16.79
C LYS A 288 14.48 58.11 17.77
N ARG A 289 15.12 57.74 18.89
CA ARG A 289 15.69 58.68 19.88
C ARG A 289 17.19 58.94 19.70
N ARG A 290 17.87 58.25 18.77
CA ARG A 290 19.30 58.45 18.48
C ARG A 290 19.61 59.11 17.13
N THR A 291 18.59 59.60 16.41
CA THR A 291 18.77 60.25 15.10
C THR A 291 18.47 61.76 15.11
N TRP A 292 18.58 62.42 16.27
CA TRP A 292 18.65 63.89 16.37
C TRP A 292 19.71 64.31 17.40
N LEU A 293 20.97 64.02 17.09
CA LEU A 293 22.14 64.79 17.50
C LEU A 293 23.09 64.88 16.31
#